data_AF-C7H3P2-F1
#
_entry.id   AF-C7H3P2-F1
#
_cell.length_a   1.000
_cell.length_b   1.000
_cell.length_c   1.000
_cell.angle_alpha   90.00
_cell.angle_beta   90.00
_cell.angle_gamma   90.00
#
_symmetry.space_group_name_H-M   'P 1'
#
loop_
_entity.id
_entity.type
_entity.pdbx_description
1 polymer ?
#
loop_
_entity_poly.entity_id
_entity_poly.type
_entity_poly.pdbx_seq_one_letter_code
_entity_poly.pdbx_strand_id
1 'polypeptide(L)'
;MSRYEYGVLSLMAQHPGKLFTKEQIFEAVWHKDSESYLRAVTSTIGRIRQKIEDDKDHPRYIKTVSNIGYQFVPSSELVRSNRNL
;
A
#
# COMPACT_ATOMS: atom_id res chain seq x y z
N MET A 1 0.05 1.66 -15.47
CA MET A 1 0.63 1.22 -14.19
C MET A 1 1.90 0.41 -14.50
N SER A 2 3.02 0.64 -13.82
CA SER A 2 4.28 -0.10 -14.05
C SER A 2 4.22 -1.50 -13.42
N ARG A 3 5.16 -2.38 -13.76
CA ARG A 3 5.23 -3.74 -13.20
C ARG A 3 5.27 -3.75 -11.67
N TYR A 4 6.01 -2.81 -11.09
CA TYR A 4 6.19 -2.71 -9.64
C TYR A 4 4.95 -2.11 -8.96
N GLU A 5 4.33 -1.11 -9.58
CA GLU A 5 3.07 -0.56 -9.07
C GLU A 5 1.98 -1.63 -9.05
N TYR A 6 1.88 -2.40 -10.14
CA TYR A 6 0.95 -3.53 -10.21
C TYR A 6 1.28 -4.61 -9.18
N GLY A 7 2.55 -4.99 -9.06
CA GLY A 7 3.00 -6.00 -8.10
C GLY A 7 2.71 -5.61 -6.65
N VAL A 8 3.00 -4.37 -6.25
CA VAL A 8 2.69 -3.87 -4.90
C VAL A 8 1.18 -3.87 -4.66
N LEU A 9 0.39 -3.32 -5.58
CA LEU A 9 -1.07 -3.27 -5.42
C LEU A 9 -1.66 -4.68 -5.35
N SER A 10 -1.20 -5.60 -6.20
CA SER A 10 -1.65 -7.00 -6.23
C SER A 10 -1.30 -7.74 -4.94
N LEU A 11 -0.07 -7.58 -4.43
CA LEU A 11 0.34 -8.16 -3.15
C LEU A 11 -0.58 -7.71 -2.02
N MET A 12 -0.81 -6.40 -1.90
CA MET A 12 -1.61 -5.87 -0.80
C MET A 12 -3.11 -6.18 -0.95
N ALA A 13 -3.65 -6.16 -2.17
CA ALA A 13 -5.06 -6.46 -2.44
C ALA A 13 -5.42 -7.93 -2.22
N GLN A 14 -4.47 -8.85 -2.39
CA GLN A 14 -4.64 -10.27 -2.02
C GLN A 14 -4.66 -10.49 -0.50
N HIS A 15 -4.21 -9.50 0.28
CA HIS A 15 -4.14 -9.55 1.73
C HIS A 15 -4.78 -8.29 2.35
N PRO A 16 -6.09 -8.06 2.14
CA PRO A 16 -6.77 -6.89 2.67
C PRO A 16 -6.66 -6.86 4.21
N GLY A 17 -6.42 -5.68 4.76
CA GLY A 17 -6.21 -5.49 6.20
C GLY A 17 -4.84 -5.97 6.71
N LYS A 18 -3.99 -6.59 5.90
CA LYS A 18 -2.63 -6.96 6.34
C LYS A 18 -1.70 -5.75 6.28
N LEU A 19 -0.94 -5.54 7.36
CA LEU A 19 0.13 -4.54 7.44
C LEU A 19 1.42 -5.12 6.88
N PHE A 20 2.02 -4.42 5.91
CA PHE A 20 3.33 -4.76 5.37
C PHE A 20 4.33 -3.66 5.68
N THR A 21 5.52 -4.04 6.14
CA THR A 21 6.66 -3.12 6.24
C THR A 21 7.17 -2.76 4.84
N LYS A 22 7.93 -1.67 4.74
CA LYS A 22 8.53 -1.26 3.45
C LYS A 22 9.47 -2.33 2.90
N GLU A 23 10.24 -2.96 3.79
CA GLU A 23 11.14 -4.06 3.45
C GLU A 23 10.37 -5.27 2.90
N GLN A 24 9.32 -5.72 3.60
CA GLN A 24 8.47 -6.83 3.14
C GLN A 24 7.85 -6.58 1.76
N ILE A 25 7.38 -5.36 1.49
CA ILE A 25 6.85 -4.99 0.16
C ILE A 25 7.96 -5.07 -0.89
N PHE A 26 9.15 -4.58 -0.56
CA PHE A 26 10.27 -4.58 -1.49
C PHE A 26 10.74 -5.99 -1.82
N GLU A 27 11.01 -6.82 -0.81
CA GLU A 27 11.44 -8.21 -1.00
C GLU A 27 10.43 -9.00 -1.84
N ALA A 28 9.14 -8.85 -1.54
CA ALA A 28 8.09 -9.59 -2.22
C ALA A 28 7.92 -9.20 -3.71
N VAL A 29 8.21 -7.95 -4.07
CA VAL A 29 7.92 -7.41 -5.43
C VAL A 29 9.17 -7.20 -6.28
N TRP A 30 10.30 -6.85 -5.66
CA TRP A 30 11.59 -6.69 -6.35
C TRP A 30 12.42 -7.97 -6.33
N HIS A 31 12.11 -8.94 -5.46
CA HIS A 31 12.88 -10.18 -5.28
C HIS A 31 14.35 -9.92 -4.96
N LYS A 32 14.60 -8.92 -4.11
CA LYS A 32 15.92 -8.48 -3.69
C LYS A 32 15.88 -8.08 -2.23
N ASP A 33 16.99 -8.35 -1.54
CA ASP A 33 17.35 -7.69 -0.30
C ASP A 33 18.24 -6.48 -0.65
N SER A 34 17.88 -5.30 -0.16
CA SER A 34 18.62 -4.05 -0.37
C SER A 34 18.07 -2.93 0.49
N GLU A 35 18.94 -2.18 1.16
CA GLU A 35 18.59 -0.96 1.92
C GLU A 35 17.90 0.14 1.08
N SER A 36 17.91 0.02 -0.25
CA SER A 36 17.18 0.93 -1.15
C SER A 36 15.65 0.78 -1.09
N TYR A 37 15.14 -0.18 -0.30
CA TYR A 37 13.69 -0.46 -0.17
C TYR A 37 12.87 0.77 0.20
N LEU A 38 13.37 1.64 1.08
CA LEU A 38 12.64 2.79 1.61
C LEU A 38 12.15 3.73 0.49
N ARG A 39 13.06 4.14 -0.40
CA ARG A 39 12.75 5.09 -1.48
C ARG A 39 11.92 4.44 -2.58
N ALA A 40 12.26 3.21 -2.96
CA ALA A 40 11.57 2.48 -4.02
C ALA A 40 10.10 2.24 -3.65
N VAL A 41 9.83 1.75 -2.44
CA VAL A 41 8.46 1.47 -1.99
C VAL A 41 7.68 2.76 -1.79
N THR A 42 8.24 3.77 -1.10
CA THR A 42 7.53 5.05 -0.86
C THR A 42 7.13 5.73 -2.17
N SER A 43 8.04 5.76 -3.14
CA SER A 43 7.78 6.34 -4.47
C SER A 43 6.73 5.54 -5.24
N THR A 44 6.75 4.21 -5.13
CA THR A 44 5.77 3.34 -5.79
C THR A 44 4.38 3.50 -5.18
N ILE A 45 4.26 3.53 -3.85
CA ILE A 45 3.00 3.79 -3.13
C ILE A 45 2.42 5.16 -3.53
N GLY A 46 3.25 6.20 -3.59
CA GLY A 46 2.81 7.53 -4.04
C GLY A 46 2.22 7.52 -5.45
N ARG A 47 2.85 6.81 -6.39
CA ARG A 47 2.32 6.66 -7.76
C ARG A 47 1.06 5.81 -7.85
N ILE A 48 0.92 4.79 -6.98
CA ILE A 48 -0.31 4.01 -6.90
C ILE A 48 -1.44 4.89 -6.39
N ARG A 49 -1.21 5.65 -5.30
CA ARG A 49 -2.22 6.56 -4.73
C ARG A 49 -2.70 7.60 -5.73
N GLN A 50 -1.80 8.18 -6.52
CA GLN A 50 -2.15 9.08 -7.62
C GLN A 50 -3.12 8.49 -8.66
N LYS A 51 -3.22 7.15 -8.75
CA LYS A 51 -4.02 6.46 -9.77
C LYS A 51 -5.32 5.86 -9.22
N ILE A 52 -5.37 5.54 -7.93
CA ILE A 52 -6.50 4.80 -7.35
C ILE A 52 -7.25 5.56 -6.26
N GLU A 53 -6.63 6.59 -5.69
CA GLU A 53 -7.25 7.41 -4.65
C GLU A 53 -7.88 8.64 -5.30
N ASP A 54 -9.03 9.08 -4.78
CA ASP A 54 -9.63 10.37 -5.15
C ASP A 54 -8.73 11.53 -4.69
N ASP A 55 -8.15 11.40 -3.49
CA ASP A 55 -7.13 12.30 -2.94
C ASP A 55 -5.94 11.48 -2.41
N LYS A 56 -4.79 11.65 -3.06
CA LYS A 56 -3.55 10.93 -2.71
C LYS A 56 -3.00 11.31 -1.32
N ASP A 57 -3.30 12.51 -0.83
CA ASP A 57 -2.82 13.03 0.44
C ASP A 57 -3.73 12.60 1.60
N HIS A 58 -4.98 12.22 1.29
CA HIS A 58 -5.93 11.59 2.20
C HIS A 58 -6.34 10.19 1.71
N PRO A 59 -5.40 9.23 1.64
CA PRO A 59 -5.63 7.94 0.98
C PRO A 59 -6.64 7.09 1.74
N ARG A 60 -7.63 6.58 1.01
CA ARG A 60 -8.69 5.72 1.51
C ARG A 60 -8.31 4.24 1.40
N TYR A 61 -7.68 3.83 0.31
CA TYR A 61 -7.38 2.43 0.01
C TYR A 61 -6.04 1.99 0.58
N ILE A 62 -4.96 2.74 0.37
CA ILE A 62 -3.64 2.39 0.89
C ILE A 62 -3.29 3.30 2.06
N LYS A 63 -3.51 2.84 3.28
CA LYS A 63 -3.23 3.60 4.50
C LYS A 63 -1.78 3.51 4.90
N THR A 64 -1.23 4.62 5.41
CA THR A 64 0.06 4.64 6.08
C THR A 64 -0.17 4.30 7.55
N VAL A 65 0.56 3.32 8.07
CA VAL A 65 0.71 3.12 9.51
C VAL A 65 2.08 3.68 9.88
N SER A 66 2.07 4.84 10.55
CA SER A 66 3.26 5.63 10.86
C SER A 66 4.37 4.78 11.48
N ASN A 67 5.59 4.93 10.98
CA ASN A 67 6.79 4.17 11.37
C ASN A 67 6.77 2.65 11.14
N ILE A 68 5.69 2.09 10.59
CA ILE A 68 5.59 0.65 10.35
C ILE A 68 5.55 0.36 8.85
N GLY A 69 4.57 0.90 8.12
CA GLY A 69 4.42 0.57 6.71
C GLY A 69 3.05 0.91 6.13
N TYR A 70 2.52 0.00 5.32
CA TYR A 70 1.30 0.24 4.53
C TYR A 70 0.31 -0.91 4.67
N GLN A 71 -0.96 -0.56 4.62
CA GLN A 71 -2.07 -1.50 4.71
C GLN A 71 -3.08 -1.17 3.61
N PHE A 72 -3.58 -2.19 2.92
CA PHE A 72 -4.66 -2.02 1.95
C PHE A 72 -6.01 -2.26 2.64
N VAL A 73 -6.94 -1.32 2.47
CA VAL A 73 -8.28 -1.35 3.03
C VAL A 73 -9.28 -1.24 1.88
N PRO A 74 -10.00 -2.32 1.53
CA PRO A 74 -10.99 -2.29 0.46
C PRO A 74 -12.19 -1.42 0.85
N SER A 75 -12.87 -0.86 -0.16
CA SER A 75 -14.05 0.01 0.01
C SER A 75 -15.15 -0.61 0.89
N SER A 76 -15.36 -1.93 0.82
CA SER A 76 -16.34 -2.66 1.62
C SER A 76 -16.09 -2.59 3.14
N GLU A 77 -14.83 -2.51 3.58
CA GLU A 77 -14.48 -2.40 4.99
C GLU A 77 -14.58 -0.96 5.51
N LEU A 78 -14.37 0.03 4.63
CA LEU A 78 -14.52 1.44 4.97
C LEU A 78 -15.97 1.79 5.36
N VAL A 79 -16.96 1.14 4.71
CA VAL A 79 -18.38 1.30 5.07
C VAL A 79 -18.70 0.66 6.43
N ARG A 80 -18.02 -0.43 6.80
CA ARG A 80 -18.20 -1.10 8.09
C ARG A 80 -17.61 -0.28 9.24
N SER A 81 -16.47 0.36 9.04
CA SER A 81 -15.83 1.21 10.07
C SER A 81 -16.69 2.42 10.45
N ASN A 82 -17.48 2.95 9.52
CA ASN A 82 -18.33 4.14 9.73
C ASN A 82 -19.71 3.83 10.37
N ARG A 83 -20.05 2.55 10.61
CA ARG A 83 -21.34 2.15 11.23
C ARG A 83 -21.24 1.80 12.72
N ASN A 84 -20.06 1.95 13.32
CA ASN A 84 -19.84 1.72 14.76
C ASN A 84 -19.75 3.03 15.56
N LEU A 85 -20.41 4.09 15.09
CA LEU A 85 -20.65 5.35 15.82
C LEU A 85 -22.15 5.63 15.86
#